data_AF-A0A3L6FKT8-F1
#
_entry.id   AF-A0A3L6FKT8-F1
#
_cell.length_a   1.000
_cell.length_b   1.000
_cell.length_c   1.000
_cell.angle_alpha   90.00
_cell.angle_beta   90.00
_cell.angle_gamma   90.00
#
_symmetry.space_group_name_H-M   'P 1'
#
loop_
_entity.id
_entity.type
_entity.pdbx_description
1 polymer ?
#
loop_
_entity_poly.entity_id
_entity_poly.type
_entity_poly.pdbx_seq_one_letter_code
_entity_poly.pdbx_strand_id
1 'polypeptide(L)'
;MAAVVYRGKDGGGSERDFAMAWSTPWGASKNRAYCEIGSVGSFQSQWDKLYTNLNKAGYTTNASSTHSSISAATAKGSSPDFKAYVKIPYSA
;
A
#
# COMPACT_ATOMS: atom_id res chain seq x y z
N MET A 1 8.82 -9.93 -4.64
CA MET A 1 7.70 -9.12 -4.14
C MET A 1 7.78 -9.08 -2.63
N ALA A 2 7.33 -8.00 -2.02
CA ALA A 2 7.22 -7.89 -0.58
C ALA A 2 6.05 -6.97 -0.23
N ALA A 3 5.60 -7.06 1.01
CA ALA A 3 4.54 -6.23 1.56
C ALA A 3 4.76 -6.01 3.05
N VAL A 4 4.22 -4.89 3.54
CA VAL A 4 4.17 -4.55 4.96
C VAL A 4 2.78 -4.01 5.28
N VAL A 5 2.30 -4.30 6.49
CA VAL A 5 1.05 -3.78 7.01
C VAL A 5 1.36 -3.05 8.30
N TYR A 6 1.03 -1.76 8.34
CA TYR A 6 1.10 -0.97 9.56
C TYR A 6 -0.29 -0.82 10.17
N ARG A 7 -0.38 -0.97 11.49
CA ARG A 7 -1.61 -0.66 12.23
C ARG A 7 -1.48 0.68 12.94
N GLY A 8 -2.53 1.48 12.88
CA GLY A 8 -2.61 2.74 13.60
C GLY A 8 -4.01 3.33 13.60
N LYS A 9 -4.22 4.35 14.45
CA LYS A 9 -5.47 5.11 14.44
C LYS A 9 -5.49 6.07 13.24
N ASP A 10 -6.63 6.17 12.58
CA ASP A 10 -6.90 7.23 11.60
C ASP A 10 -7.28 8.55 12.30
N GLY A 11 -7.55 9.59 11.50
CA GLY A 11 -7.88 10.91 12.03
C GLY A 11 -9.21 10.95 12.79
N GLY A 12 -10.05 9.93 12.67
CA GLY A 12 -11.28 9.77 13.43
C GLY A 12 -11.09 8.93 14.69
N GLY A 13 -9.86 8.51 15.00
CA GLY A 13 -9.52 7.67 16.16
C GLY A 13 -9.80 6.18 15.97
N SER A 14 -10.30 5.76 14.81
CA SER A 14 -10.55 4.34 14.51
C SER A 14 -9.26 3.64 14.14
N GLU A 15 -9.03 2.44 14.67
CA GLU A 15 -7.90 1.63 14.23
C GLU A 15 -8.09 1.15 12.78
N ARG A 16 -7.01 1.22 12.00
CA ARG A 16 -6.94 0.81 10.60
C ARG A 16 -5.65 0.05 10.33
N ASP A 17 -5.71 -0.83 9.34
CA ASP A 17 -4.53 -1.48 8.77
C ASP A 17 -4.21 -0.81 7.42
N PHE A 18 -2.96 -0.37 7.27
CA PHE A 18 -2.42 0.30 6.09
C PHE A 18 -1.45 -0.66 5.40
N ALA A 19 -1.88 -1.27 4.30
CA ALA A 19 -1.06 -2.20 3.55
C ALA A 19 -0.30 -1.49 2.42
N MET A 20 0.98 -1.82 2.28
CA MET A 20 1.87 -1.35 1.22
C MET A 20 2.60 -2.55 0.63
N ALA A 21 2.64 -2.66 -0.69
CA ALA A 21 3.29 -3.77 -1.37
C ALA A 21 4.04 -3.29 -2.61
N TRP A 22 5.13 -3.99 -2.94
CA TRP A 22 5.95 -3.66 -4.10
C TRP A 22 6.51 -4.89 -4.80
N SER A 23 6.81 -4.71 -6.07
CA SER A 23 7.45 -5.70 -6.92
C SER A 23 8.46 -5.06 -7.85
N THR A 24 9.66 -5.64 -7.86
CA THR A 24 10.72 -5.35 -8.82
C THR A 24 11.06 -6.65 -9.55
N PRO A 25 10.24 -7.07 -10.53
CA PRO A 25 10.46 -8.33 -11.24
C PRO A 25 11.70 -8.23 -12.14
N TRP A 26 12.38 -9.36 -12.34
CA TRP A 26 13.45 -9.46 -13.33
C TRP A 26 12.89 -9.45 -14.76
N GLY A 27 13.59 -8.78 -15.69
CA GLY A 27 13.26 -8.77 -17.12
C GLY A 27 12.32 -7.64 -17.57
N ALA A 28 11.55 -7.84 -18.65
CA ALA A 28 10.73 -6.82 -19.29
C ALA A 28 9.43 -6.46 -18.52
N SER A 29 9.20 -7.08 -17.36
CA SER A 29 8.04 -6.78 -16.53
C SER A 29 8.21 -5.44 -15.83
N LYS A 30 7.13 -4.67 -15.74
CA LYS A 30 7.14 -3.35 -15.07
C LYS A 30 7.21 -3.52 -13.56
N ASN A 31 7.92 -2.62 -12.88
CA ASN A 31 7.86 -2.48 -11.43
C ASN A 31 6.46 -2.07 -11.00
N ARG A 32 6.06 -2.49 -9.80
CA ARG A 32 4.70 -2.29 -9.29
C ARG A 32 4.71 -1.81 -7.85
N ALA A 33 3.83 -0.88 -7.54
CA ALA A 33 3.59 -0.38 -6.18
C ALA A 33 2.09 -0.35 -5.93
N TYR A 34 1.68 -0.93 -4.81
CA TYR A 34 0.28 -1.01 -4.40
C TYR A 34 0.10 -0.63 -2.94
N CYS A 35 -1.04 -0.03 -2.62
CA CYS A 35 -1.43 0.24 -1.24
C CYS A 35 -2.95 0.18 -1.11
N GLU A 36 -3.42 -0.18 0.08
CA GLU A 36 -4.84 -0.14 0.44
C GLU A 36 -5.03 0.09 1.94
N ILE A 37 -6.22 0.58 2.30
CA ILE A 37 -6.64 0.81 3.69
C ILE A 37 -7.70 -0.22 4.02
N GLY A 38 -7.46 -1.00 5.08
CA GLY A 38 -8.38 -2.04 5.54
C GLY A 38 -8.82 -1.82 6.99
N SER A 39 -9.85 -2.55 7.38
CA SER A 39 -10.19 -2.73 8.80
C SER A 39 -9.11 -3.55 9.49
N VAL A 40 -8.98 -3.38 10.80
CA VAL A 40 -8.10 -4.19 11.67
C VAL A 40 -8.24 -5.69 11.37
N GLY A 41 -7.14 -6.34 11.03
CA GLY A 41 -7.06 -7.78 10.79
C GLY A 41 -7.44 -8.21 9.37
N SER A 42 -7.86 -7.28 8.50
CA SER A 42 -8.32 -7.63 7.13
C SER A 42 -7.25 -8.37 6.32
N PHE A 43 -5.97 -8.08 6.54
CA PHE A 43 -4.87 -8.68 5.79
C PHE A 43 -4.39 -10.02 6.32
N GLN A 44 -4.97 -10.56 7.40
CA GLN A 44 -4.61 -11.89 7.88
C GLN A 44 -5.02 -13.00 6.90
N SER A 45 -6.11 -12.80 6.15
CA SER A 45 -6.63 -13.76 5.17
C SER A 45 -6.67 -13.23 3.74
N GLN A 46 -6.27 -11.97 3.50
CA GLN A 46 -6.38 -11.31 2.19
C GLN A 46 -5.05 -11.19 1.44
N TRP A 47 -4.03 -11.98 1.79
CA TRP A 47 -2.72 -11.94 1.11
C TRP A 47 -2.82 -12.25 -0.39
N ASP A 48 -3.65 -13.21 -0.80
CA ASP A 48 -3.84 -13.55 -2.22
C ASP A 48 -4.51 -12.42 -3.01
N LYS A 49 -5.44 -11.70 -2.37
CA LYS A 49 -6.09 -10.52 -2.95
C LYS A 49 -5.07 -9.39 -3.11
N LEU A 50 -4.27 -9.11 -2.08
CA LEU A 50 -3.20 -8.10 -2.12
C LEU A 50 -2.21 -8.43 -3.26
N TYR A 51 -1.80 -9.69 -3.38
CA TYR A 51 -0.91 -10.16 -4.45
C TYR A 51 -1.53 -9.97 -5.84
N THR A 52 -2.80 -10.33 -6.00
CA THR A 52 -3.53 -10.16 -7.26
C THR A 52 -3.64 -8.68 -7.65
N ASN A 53 -3.92 -7.82 -6.68
CA ASN A 53 -4.03 -6.38 -6.90
C ASN A 53 -2.67 -5.76 -7.24
N LEU A 54 -1.60 -6.14 -6.53
CA LEU A 54 -0.24 -5.69 -6.83
C LEU A 54 0.18 -6.09 -8.25
N ASN A 55 -0.18 -7.27 -8.74
CA ASN A 55 0.15 -7.69 -10.10
C ASN A 55 -0.59 -6.91 -11.19
N LYS A 56 -1.75 -6.34 -10.87
CA LYS A 56 -2.52 -5.45 -11.76
C LYS A 56 -2.11 -3.98 -11.61
N ALA A 57 -1.43 -3.63 -10.53
CA ALA A 57 -1.01 -2.26 -10.25
C ALA A 57 0.08 -1.78 -11.22
N GLY A 58 0.16 -0.45 -11.35
CA GLY A 58 1.24 0.22 -12.05
C GLY A 58 2.36 0.66 -11.10
N TYR A 59 3.09 1.69 -11.51
CA TYR A 59 4.15 2.30 -10.72
C TYR A 59 3.65 3.04 -9.48
N THR A 60 2.37 3.37 -9.43
CA THR A 60 1.76 4.17 -8.36
C THR A 60 0.37 3.65 -8.03
N THR A 61 0.02 3.69 -6.74
CA THR A 61 -1.34 3.47 -6.25
C THR A 61 -1.65 4.48 -5.16
N ASN A 62 -2.91 4.89 -5.08
CA ASN A 62 -3.43 5.77 -4.05
C ASN A 62 -4.72 5.17 -3.50
N ALA A 63 -4.92 5.25 -2.19
CA ALA A 63 -6.18 4.91 -1.54
C ALA A 63 -6.52 5.96 -0.48
N SER A 64 -7.81 6.21 -0.30
CA SER A 64 -8.32 7.16 0.69
C SER A 64 -9.54 6.60 1.40
N SER A 65 -9.70 7.05 2.64
CA SER A 65 -10.91 6.89 3.45
C SER A 65 -11.32 8.26 3.99
N THR A 66 -12.41 8.33 4.74
CA THR A 66 -12.88 9.58 5.36
C THR A 66 -11.83 10.26 6.24
N HIS A 67 -10.96 9.48 6.91
CA HIS A 67 -10.06 10.01 7.95
C HIS A 67 -8.57 9.67 7.71
N SER A 68 -8.21 9.14 6.55
CA SER A 68 -6.81 8.84 6.22
C SER A 68 -6.64 8.64 4.71
N SER A 69 -5.41 8.80 4.24
CA SER A 69 -5.02 8.42 2.88
C SER A 69 -3.65 7.75 2.87
N ILE A 70 -3.41 6.94 1.84
CA ILE A 70 -2.14 6.28 1.60
C ILE A 70 -1.78 6.38 0.12
N SER A 71 -0.49 6.58 -0.15
CA SER A 71 0.06 6.47 -1.50
C SER A 71 1.27 5.56 -1.49
N ALA A 72 1.47 4.83 -2.59
CA ALA A 72 2.65 4.03 -2.84
C ALA A 72 3.15 4.28 -4.25
N ALA A 73 4.46 4.37 -4.41
CA ALA A 73 5.12 4.65 -5.68
C ALA A 73 6.45 3.88 -5.78
N THR A 74 6.77 3.42 -6.99
CA THR A 74 8.08 2.87 -7.33
C THR A 74 8.57 3.45 -8.64
N ALA A 75 9.90 3.52 -8.82
CA ALA A 75 10.51 3.97 -10.06
C ALA A 75 10.68 2.84 -11.10
N LYS A 76 11.08 3.20 -12.32
CA LYS A 76 11.60 2.28 -13.34
C LYS A 76 13.03 1.84 -12.98
N GLY A 77 13.52 0.78 -13.61
CA GLY A 77 14.88 0.27 -13.45
C GLY A 77 14.94 -1.00 -12.59
N SER A 78 16.13 -1.57 -12.48
CA SER A 78 16.38 -2.84 -11.78
C SER A 78 16.49 -2.70 -10.26
N SER A 79 16.83 -1.51 -9.77
CA SER A 79 16.98 -1.20 -8.34
C SER A 79 16.21 0.08 -7.98
N PRO A 80 14.88 0.09 -8.11
CA PRO A 80 14.08 1.29 -7.90
C PRO A 80 13.91 1.60 -6.42
N ASP A 81 13.80 2.89 -6.10
CA ASP A 81 13.24 3.32 -4.83
C ASP A 81 11.75 2.97 -4.78
N PHE A 82 11.32 2.34 -3.68
CA PHE A 82 9.93 2.26 -3.28
C PHE A 82 9.66 3.30 -2.19
N LYS A 83 8.61 4.10 -2.37
CA LYS A 83 8.19 5.12 -1.40
C LYS A 83 6.70 4.96 -1.15
N ALA A 84 6.31 4.99 0.11
CA ALA A 84 4.91 5.02 0.47
C ALA A 84 4.67 5.98 1.63
N TYR A 85 3.55 6.68 1.59
CA TYR A 85 3.19 7.73 2.52
C TYR A 85 1.80 7.45 3.08
N VAL A 86 1.69 7.33 4.39
CA VAL A 86 0.41 7.35 5.11
C VAL A 86 0.21 8.78 5.61
N LYS A 87 -0.95 9.36 5.29
CA LYS A 87 -1.35 10.68 5.75
C LYS A 87 -2.61 10.53 6.59
N ILE A 88 -2.49 10.91 7.85
CA ILE A 88 -3.58 10.94 8.82
C ILE A 88 -3.77 12.42 9.19
N PRO A 89 -4.89 13.05 8.81
CA PRO A 89 -5.19 14.42 9.23
C PRO A 89 -5.26 14.47 10.75
N TYR A 90 -4.67 15.51 11.34
CA TYR A 90 -4.79 15.76 12.76
C TYR A 90 -6.25 16.09 13.10
N SER A 91 -6.85 15.35 14.03
CA SER A 91 -8.04 15.81 14.72
C SER A 91 -7.58 16.55 15.96
N ALA A 92 -7.97 17.82 16.06
CA ALA A 92 -7.80 18.64 17.26
C ALA A 92 -8.69 18.14 18.40
#